data_AF-A0AAV4MKJ9-F1
#
_entry.id   AF-A0AAV4MKJ9-F1
#
_cell.length_a   1.000
_cell.length_b   1.000
_cell.length_c   1.000
_cell.angle_alpha   90.00
_cell.angle_beta   90.00
_cell.angle_gamma   90.00
#
_symmetry.space_group_name_H-M   'P 1'
#
loop_
_entity.id
_entity.type
_entity.pdbx_description
1 polymer ?
#
loop_
_entity_poly.entity_id
_entity_poly.type
_entity_poly.pdbx_seq_one_letter_code
_entity_poly.pdbx_strand_id
1 'polypeptide(L)'
;MADKTSNLSTVVEEWNELKKSFQDVEVLQKTCSKAVVDFKKSEVDFKKALVEQLKGVTRISESLKCFRPSTEKEKENHNELKKSVNIRKEELRTMSSTLPKDSSLYLKIVLGSVNVSLLNQEEKFKYKEEYERFKLIVTCIVFTLSFLNVLTSYRTLDAILHFLLVWYYCTLTIRESILVVNGSRIKGWWRLHHFIATLLTGVLILWHDGKSYQLFRKQFMYYSCYSSFLQFLQYKYQQGCLYRLRALGERHNMDITIDGFHSWMWRGLKFLLIFLSIGYA
;
A
#
# COMPACT_ATOMS: atom_id res chain seq x y z
N MET A 1 29.56 -42.11 5.76
CA MET A 1 29.62 -42.14 4.29
C MET A 1 29.56 -43.59 3.86
N ALA A 2 28.40 -44.06 3.43
CA ALA A 2 28.23 -45.32 2.73
C ALA A 2 27.22 -45.06 1.62
N ASP A 3 27.66 -45.38 0.42
CA ASP A 3 27.27 -44.81 -0.86
C ASP A 3 25.93 -45.39 -1.35
N LYS A 4 25.01 -44.52 -1.77
CA LYS A 4 23.75 -44.90 -2.40
C LYS A 4 24.07 -45.37 -3.83
N THR A 5 24.49 -46.61 -4.01
CA THR A 5 24.38 -47.26 -5.33
C THR A 5 22.90 -47.58 -5.57
N SER A 6 22.13 -46.58 -6.03
CA SER A 6 20.79 -46.84 -6.55
C SER A 6 20.94 -47.69 -7.81
N ASN A 7 20.29 -48.85 -7.84
CA ASN A 7 20.31 -49.73 -9.00
C ASN A 7 19.67 -48.98 -10.19
N LEU A 8 20.30 -49.03 -11.37
CA LEU A 8 19.82 -48.37 -12.58
C LEU A 8 18.37 -48.76 -12.92
N SER A 9 17.98 -50.00 -12.61
CA SER A 9 16.60 -50.47 -12.80
C SER A 9 15.58 -49.68 -11.96
N THR A 10 15.92 -49.38 -10.70
CA THR A 10 15.06 -48.61 -9.80
C THR A 10 14.87 -47.18 -10.29
N VAL A 11 15.95 -46.57 -10.82
CA VAL A 11 15.88 -45.22 -11.40
C VAL A 11 15.02 -45.19 -12.67
N VAL A 12 15.09 -46.24 -13.49
CA VAL A 12 14.27 -46.37 -14.71
C VAL A 12 12.79 -46.59 -14.37
N GLU A 13 12.48 -47.35 -13.32
CA GLU A 13 11.11 -47.49 -12.81
C GLU A 13 10.55 -46.16 -12.30
N GLU A 14 11.30 -45.44 -11.45
CA GLU A 14 10.93 -44.11 -10.95
C GLU A 14 10.69 -43.11 -12.11
N TRP A 15 11.54 -43.13 -13.14
CA TRP A 15 11.36 -42.30 -14.34
C TRP A 15 10.09 -42.66 -15.12
N ASN A 16 9.77 -43.94 -15.25
CA ASN A 16 8.56 -44.39 -15.95
C ASN A 16 7.29 -44.02 -15.18
N GLU A 17 7.32 -44.08 -13.84
CA GLU A 17 6.23 -43.60 -12.99
C GLU A 17 6.06 -42.08 -13.11
N LEU A 18 7.15 -41.32 -13.08
CA LEU A 18 7.13 -39.86 -13.28
C LEU A 18 6.59 -39.49 -14.68
N LYS A 19 6.95 -40.26 -15.71
CA LYS A 19 6.45 -40.03 -17.07
C LYS A 19 4.95 -40.28 -17.19
N LYS A 20 4.41 -41.24 -16.43
CA LYS A 20 2.96 -41.46 -16.35
C LYS A 20 2.26 -40.29 -15.64
N SER A 21 2.76 -39.85 -14.49
CA SER A 21 2.17 -38.72 -13.74
C SER A 21 2.35 -37.37 -14.43
N PHE A 22 3.31 -37.22 -15.33
CA PHE A 22 3.50 -36.00 -16.13
C PHE A 22 2.27 -35.68 -17.00
N GLN A 23 1.56 -36.69 -17.51
CA GLN A 23 0.33 -36.48 -18.27
C GLN A 23 -0.75 -35.81 -17.41
N ASP A 24 -0.86 -36.16 -16.14
CA ASP A 24 -1.80 -35.53 -15.20
C ASP A 24 -1.42 -34.06 -14.94
N VAL A 25 -0.12 -33.76 -14.87
CA VAL A 25 0.38 -32.37 -14.75
C VAL A 25 0.04 -31.54 -15.97
N GLU A 26 0.16 -32.08 -17.19
CA GLU A 26 -0.25 -31.40 -18.43
C GLU A 26 -1.76 -31.11 -18.45
N VAL A 27 -2.59 -32.04 -17.97
CA VAL A 27 -4.04 -31.83 -17.83
C VAL A 27 -4.35 -30.72 -16.83
N LEU A 28 -3.66 -30.69 -15.68
CA LEU A 28 -3.80 -29.63 -14.68
C LEU A 28 -3.37 -28.26 -15.24
N GLN A 29 -2.27 -28.19 -16.00
CA GLN A 29 -1.78 -26.97 -16.63
C GLN A 29 -2.77 -26.40 -17.66
N LYS A 30 -3.38 -27.26 -18.49
CA LYS A 30 -4.45 -26.86 -19.41
C LYS A 30 -5.68 -26.34 -18.66
N THR A 31 -6.06 -27.01 -17.58
CA THR A 31 -7.19 -26.61 -16.73
C THR A 31 -6.96 -25.24 -16.09
N CYS A 32 -5.77 -25.01 -15.52
CA CYS A 32 -5.38 -23.72 -14.94
C CYS A 32 -5.39 -22.60 -16.00
N SER A 33 -4.82 -22.85 -17.17
CA SER A 33 -4.79 -21.89 -18.27
C SER A 33 -6.20 -21.50 -18.74
N LYS A 34 -7.11 -22.48 -18.84
CA LYS A 34 -8.52 -22.25 -19.18
C LYS A 34 -9.23 -21.40 -18.11
N ALA A 35 -9.04 -21.74 -16.83
CA ALA A 35 -9.63 -20.99 -15.72
C ALA A 35 -9.21 -19.50 -15.71
N VAL A 36 -7.96 -19.20 -16.07
CA VAL A 36 -7.48 -17.81 -16.20
C VAL A 36 -8.19 -17.05 -17.32
N VAL A 37 -8.41 -17.71 -18.47
CA VAL A 37 -9.14 -17.10 -19.60
C VAL A 37 -10.61 -16.85 -19.24
N ASP A 38 -11.26 -17.84 -18.63
CA ASP A 38 -12.66 -17.74 -18.20
C ASP A 38 -12.85 -16.66 -17.12
N PHE A 39 -11.89 -16.53 -16.21
CA PHE A 39 -11.85 -15.44 -15.22
C PHE A 39 -11.77 -14.07 -15.89
N LYS A 40 -10.83 -13.88 -16.84
CA LYS A 40 -10.68 -12.59 -17.54
C LYS A 40 -11.94 -12.20 -18.31
N LYS A 41 -12.60 -13.17 -18.94
CA LYS A 41 -13.88 -12.93 -19.63
C LYS A 41 -14.95 -12.46 -18.63
N SER A 42 -15.11 -13.19 -17.53
CA SER A 42 -16.06 -12.85 -16.46
C SER A 42 -15.76 -11.48 -15.84
N GLU A 43 -14.48 -11.12 -15.69
CA GLU A 43 -14.04 -9.81 -15.21
C GLU A 43 -14.51 -8.68 -16.12
N VAL A 44 -14.33 -8.82 -17.44
CA VAL A 44 -14.74 -7.81 -18.43
C VAL A 44 -16.26 -7.65 -18.44
N ASP A 45 -17.00 -8.77 -18.44
CA ASP A 45 -18.46 -8.77 -18.43
C ASP A 45 -19.00 -8.11 -17.15
N PHE A 46 -18.41 -8.44 -15.99
CA PHE A 46 -18.78 -7.83 -14.72
C PHE A 46 -18.47 -6.33 -14.67
N LYS A 47 -17.29 -5.90 -15.15
CA LYS A 47 -16.93 -4.48 -15.28
C LYS A 47 -17.96 -3.72 -16.13
N LYS A 48 -18.35 -4.29 -17.27
CA LYS A 48 -19.34 -3.68 -18.18
C LYS A 48 -20.69 -3.51 -17.49
N ALA A 49 -21.23 -4.58 -16.90
CA ALA A 49 -22.52 -4.55 -16.20
C ALA A 49 -22.52 -3.55 -15.03
N LEU A 50 -21.41 -3.47 -14.28
CA LEU A 50 -21.27 -2.54 -13.17
C LEU A 50 -21.27 -1.09 -13.64
N VAL A 51 -20.55 -0.76 -14.72
CA VAL A 51 -20.55 0.58 -15.31
C VAL A 51 -21.93 0.98 -15.81
N GLU A 52 -22.66 0.07 -16.46
CA GLU A 52 -24.03 0.30 -16.93
C GLU A 52 -24.98 0.60 -15.75
N GLN A 53 -24.93 -0.20 -14.68
CA GLN A 53 -25.71 0.04 -13.47
C GLN A 53 -25.36 1.37 -12.80
N LEU A 54 -24.06 1.71 -12.70
CA LEU A 54 -23.62 2.95 -12.08
C LEU A 54 -24.10 4.19 -12.85
N LYS A 55 -24.08 4.14 -14.19
CA LYS A 55 -24.68 5.17 -15.05
C LYS A 55 -26.18 5.32 -14.81
N GLY A 56 -26.91 4.20 -14.76
CA GLY A 56 -28.36 4.20 -14.50
C GLY A 56 -28.72 4.83 -13.14
N VAL A 57 -28.03 4.41 -12.08
CA VAL A 57 -28.23 4.94 -10.71
C VAL A 57 -27.85 6.42 -10.61
N THR A 58 -26.82 6.85 -11.33
CA THR A 58 -26.41 8.27 -11.38
C THR A 58 -27.47 9.12 -12.08
N ARG A 59 -27.99 8.66 -13.23
CA ARG A 59 -29.08 9.33 -13.94
C ARG A 59 -30.33 9.47 -13.06
N ILE A 60 -30.76 8.39 -12.39
CA ILE A 60 -31.91 8.45 -11.47
C ILE A 60 -31.64 9.43 -10.31
N SER A 61 -30.42 9.41 -9.77
CA SER A 61 -30.00 10.34 -8.72
C SER A 61 -30.03 11.80 -9.16
N GLU A 62 -29.74 12.11 -10.42
CA GLU A 62 -29.81 13.46 -11.00
C GLU A 62 -31.26 13.87 -11.22
N SER A 63 -32.09 13.00 -11.81
CA SER A 63 -33.53 13.24 -11.97
C SER A 63 -34.22 13.53 -10.64
N LEU A 64 -33.86 12.81 -9.57
CA LEU A 64 -34.36 13.06 -8.22
C LEU A 64 -33.97 14.43 -7.66
N LYS A 65 -32.80 14.98 -8.03
CA LYS A 65 -32.40 16.33 -7.57
C LYS A 65 -33.21 17.43 -8.24
N CYS A 66 -33.62 17.21 -9.50
CA CYS A 66 -34.42 18.15 -10.27
C CYS A 66 -35.91 18.05 -9.94
N PHE A 67 -36.39 16.92 -9.43
CA PHE A 67 -37.78 16.73 -9.04
C PHE A 67 -38.09 17.46 -7.72
N ARG A 68 -39.09 18.35 -7.76
CA ARG A 68 -39.66 18.98 -6.56
C ARG A 68 -41.01 18.33 -6.25
N PRO A 69 -41.11 17.49 -5.20
CA PRO A 69 -42.38 16.86 -4.84
C PRO A 69 -43.40 17.90 -4.34
N SER A 70 -44.63 17.82 -4.84
CA SER A 70 -45.70 18.78 -4.53
C SER A 70 -46.69 18.22 -3.50
N THR A 71 -46.93 16.92 -3.51
CA THR A 71 -47.84 16.22 -2.59
C THR A 71 -47.08 15.46 -1.50
N GLU A 72 -47.72 15.21 -0.35
CA GLU A 72 -47.11 14.42 0.75
C GLU A 72 -46.73 13.00 0.30
N LYS A 73 -47.55 12.36 -0.55
CA LYS A 73 -47.26 11.05 -1.12
C LYS A 73 -46.04 11.06 -2.06
N GLU A 74 -45.86 12.14 -2.83
CA GLU A 74 -44.66 12.32 -3.66
C GLU A 74 -43.41 12.58 -2.82
N LYS A 75 -43.52 13.29 -1.69
CA LYS A 75 -42.39 13.52 -0.77
C LYS A 75 -41.93 12.21 -0.13
N GLU A 76 -42.86 11.35 0.28
CA GLU A 76 -42.57 10.03 0.83
C GLU A 76 -41.86 9.15 -0.20
N ASN A 77 -42.44 9.01 -1.40
CA ASN A 77 -41.85 8.24 -2.51
C ASN A 77 -40.47 8.77 -2.92
N HIS A 78 -40.29 10.10 -2.93
CA HIS A 78 -39.00 10.73 -3.25
C HIS A 78 -37.92 10.38 -2.22
N ASN A 79 -38.25 10.45 -0.93
CA ASN A 79 -37.33 10.10 0.14
C ASN A 79 -36.97 8.62 0.15
N GLU A 80 -37.94 7.74 -0.07
CA GLU A 80 -37.72 6.29 -0.16
C GLU A 80 -36.81 5.96 -1.36
N LEU A 81 -37.11 6.49 -2.55
CA LEU A 81 -36.31 6.26 -3.73
C LEU A 81 -34.89 6.83 -3.58
N LYS A 82 -34.74 8.01 -2.96
CA LYS A 82 -33.43 8.61 -2.64
C LYS A 82 -32.61 7.71 -1.70
N LYS A 83 -33.25 7.13 -0.68
CA LYS A 83 -32.60 6.18 0.24
C LYS A 83 -32.13 4.93 -0.51
N SER A 84 -33.00 4.34 -1.33
CA SER A 84 -32.68 3.15 -2.14
C SER A 84 -31.56 3.40 -3.14
N VAL A 85 -31.54 4.57 -3.80
CA VAL A 85 -30.45 5.00 -4.69
C VAL A 85 -29.12 5.10 -3.93
N ASN A 86 -29.12 5.66 -2.72
CA ASN A 86 -27.90 5.78 -1.92
C ASN A 86 -27.37 4.42 -1.46
N ILE A 87 -28.25 3.51 -1.03
CA ILE A 87 -27.89 2.14 -0.67
C ILE A 87 -27.26 1.43 -1.87
N ARG A 88 -27.94 1.46 -3.03
CA ARG A 88 -27.45 0.83 -4.26
C ARG A 88 -26.10 1.41 -4.71
N LYS A 89 -25.87 2.72 -4.54
CA LYS A 89 -24.55 3.33 -4.81
C LYS A 89 -23.45 2.75 -3.93
N GLU A 90 -23.69 2.53 -2.64
CA GLU A 90 -22.67 1.96 -1.75
C GLU A 90 -22.44 0.47 -2.03
N GLU A 91 -23.49 -0.29 -2.36
CA GLU A 91 -23.36 -1.67 -2.81
C GLU A 91 -22.51 -1.76 -4.09
N LEU A 92 -22.83 -0.95 -5.11
CA LEU A 92 -22.05 -0.90 -6.35
C LEU A 92 -20.60 -0.46 -6.10
N ARG A 93 -20.36 0.43 -5.14
CA ARG A 93 -19.00 0.83 -4.75
C ARG A 93 -18.24 -0.32 -4.10
N THR A 94 -18.92 -1.11 -3.27
CA THR A 94 -18.37 -2.30 -2.63
C THR A 94 -18.04 -3.36 -3.67
N MET A 95 -18.95 -3.64 -4.59
CA MET A 95 -18.74 -4.52 -5.74
C MET A 95 -17.58 -4.03 -6.63
N SER A 96 -17.47 -2.73 -6.88
CA SER A 96 -16.35 -2.18 -7.66
C SER A 96 -14.99 -2.33 -6.96
N SER A 97 -14.96 -2.43 -5.63
CA SER A 97 -13.71 -2.62 -4.88
C SER A 97 -13.15 -4.04 -4.93
N THR A 98 -13.96 -5.02 -5.36
CA THR A 98 -13.50 -6.41 -5.55
C THR A 98 -12.87 -6.62 -6.92
N LEU A 99 -13.18 -5.76 -7.89
CA LEU A 99 -12.63 -5.78 -9.24
C LEU A 99 -11.20 -5.25 -9.31
N PRO A 100 -10.37 -5.77 -10.24
CA PRO A 100 -9.08 -5.18 -10.55
C PRO A 100 -9.19 -3.74 -11.01
N LYS A 101 -8.45 -2.86 -10.33
CA LYS A 101 -8.35 -1.45 -10.71
C LYS A 101 -7.15 -1.24 -11.61
N ASP A 102 -7.32 -0.36 -12.59
CA ASP A 102 -6.22 0.03 -13.46
C ASP A 102 -5.14 0.77 -12.68
N SER A 103 -3.90 0.45 -13.02
CA SER A 103 -2.71 1.14 -12.50
C SER A 103 -2.79 2.64 -12.79
N SER A 104 -2.43 3.46 -11.80
CA SER A 104 -2.33 4.92 -11.99
C SER A 104 -1.24 5.27 -13.02
N LEU A 105 -1.31 6.47 -13.62
CA LEU A 105 -0.33 6.92 -14.62
C LEU A 105 1.11 6.79 -14.13
N TYR A 106 1.40 7.19 -12.89
CA TYR A 106 2.71 7.02 -12.25
C TYR A 106 3.18 5.57 -12.29
N LEU A 107 2.30 4.65 -11.90
CA LEU A 107 2.63 3.24 -11.83
C LEU A 107 2.79 2.63 -13.23
N LYS A 108 2.02 3.10 -14.21
CA LYS A 108 2.20 2.72 -15.63
C LYS A 108 3.53 3.19 -16.19
N ILE A 109 4.02 4.36 -15.78
CA ILE A 109 5.33 4.87 -16.19
C ILE A 109 6.45 4.03 -15.55
N VAL A 110 6.34 3.71 -14.25
CA VAL A 110 7.40 3.03 -13.50
C VAL A 110 7.44 1.52 -13.73
N LEU A 111 6.28 0.86 -13.77
CA LEU A 111 6.15 -0.60 -13.88
C LEU A 111 5.66 -1.07 -15.25
N GLY A 112 5.30 -0.16 -16.16
CA GLY A 112 4.67 -0.49 -17.43
C GLY A 112 3.18 -0.83 -17.29
N SER A 113 2.58 -1.35 -18.36
CA SER A 113 1.17 -1.74 -18.43
C SER A 113 0.85 -3.05 -17.70
N VAL A 114 1.37 -3.21 -16.48
CA VAL A 114 1.15 -4.39 -15.63
C VAL A 114 -0.01 -4.11 -14.67
N ASN A 115 -0.88 -5.10 -14.48
CA ASN A 115 -1.96 -5.06 -13.51
C ASN A 115 -1.41 -5.43 -12.12
N VAL A 116 -1.33 -4.45 -11.22
CA VAL A 116 -0.87 -4.65 -9.83
C VAL A 116 -2.01 -4.92 -8.84
N SER A 117 -3.23 -5.14 -9.36
CA SER A 117 -4.36 -5.41 -8.50
C SER A 117 -4.25 -6.81 -7.91
N LEU A 118 -4.16 -6.85 -6.59
CA LEU A 118 -4.26 -8.06 -5.79
C LEU A 118 -5.73 -8.41 -5.71
N LEU A 119 -6.11 -9.58 -6.20
CA LEU A 119 -7.51 -10.02 -6.22
C LEU A 119 -7.93 -10.58 -4.87
N ASN A 120 -7.03 -11.34 -4.23
CA ASN A 120 -7.29 -11.96 -2.95
C ASN A 120 -7.15 -10.93 -1.81
N GLN A 121 -8.10 -10.95 -0.87
CA GLN A 121 -8.04 -10.10 0.32
C GLN A 121 -6.82 -10.44 1.18
N GLU A 122 -6.48 -11.72 1.31
CA GLU A 122 -5.31 -12.17 2.06
C GLU A 122 -4.00 -11.60 1.48
N GLU A 123 -3.87 -11.58 0.14
CA GLU A 123 -2.72 -10.98 -0.53
C GLU A 123 -2.62 -9.47 -0.30
N LYS A 124 -3.76 -8.76 -0.30
CA LYS A 124 -3.80 -7.33 0.05
C LYS A 124 -3.29 -7.09 1.47
N PHE A 125 -3.71 -7.91 2.43
CA PHE A 125 -3.25 -7.82 3.82
C PHE A 125 -1.78 -8.15 3.95
N LYS A 126 -1.32 -9.22 3.30
CA LYS A 126 0.08 -9.64 3.31
C LYS A 126 0.98 -8.55 2.72
N TYR A 127 0.60 -7.97 1.58
CA TYR A 127 1.35 -6.88 0.97
C TYR A 127 1.42 -5.64 1.89
N LYS A 128 0.31 -5.31 2.54
CA LYS A 128 0.25 -4.22 3.53
C LYS A 128 1.17 -4.49 4.72
N GLU A 129 1.16 -5.70 5.27
CA GLU A 129 2.03 -6.07 6.38
C GLU A 129 3.50 -6.01 5.99
N GLU A 130 3.86 -6.49 4.80
CA GLU A 130 5.21 -6.40 4.24
C GLU A 130 5.65 -4.94 4.00
N TYR A 131 4.72 -4.04 3.65
CA TYR A 131 4.99 -2.61 3.57
C TYR A 131 5.26 -1.98 4.95
N GLU A 132 4.44 -2.29 5.95
CA GLU A 132 4.62 -1.79 7.33
C GLU A 132 5.92 -2.31 7.96
N ARG A 133 6.20 -3.60 7.77
CA ARG A 133 7.45 -4.24 8.20
C ARG A 133 8.66 -3.61 7.54
N PHE A 134 8.59 -3.38 6.22
CA PHE A 134 9.64 -2.69 5.48
C PHE A 134 9.92 -1.30 6.05
N LYS A 135 8.89 -0.48 6.30
CA LYS A 135 9.05 0.85 6.90
C LYS A 135 9.80 0.77 8.23
N LEU A 136 9.39 -0.14 9.11
CA LEU A 136 10.02 -0.29 10.42
C LEU A 136 11.48 -0.73 10.31
N ILE A 137 11.78 -1.75 9.50
CA ILE A 137 13.14 -2.25 9.32
C ILE A 137 14.06 -1.14 8.79
N VAL A 138 13.64 -0.44 7.74
CA VAL A 138 14.46 0.63 7.15
C VAL A 138 14.61 1.80 8.13
N THR A 139 13.56 2.17 8.87
CA THR A 139 13.64 3.20 9.92
C THR A 139 14.68 2.84 10.99
N CYS A 140 14.73 1.57 11.43
CA CYS A 140 15.75 1.11 12.36
C CYS A 140 17.16 1.19 11.78
N ILE A 141 17.35 0.82 10.50
CA ILE A 141 18.65 0.92 9.82
C ILE A 141 19.08 2.38 9.69
N VAL A 142 18.17 3.28 9.27
CA VAL A 142 18.41 4.73 9.17
C VAL A 142 18.78 5.31 10.53
N PHE A 143 18.10 4.91 11.60
CA PHE A 143 18.45 5.33 12.97
C PHE A 143 19.87 4.93 13.34
N THR A 144 20.23 3.65 13.14
CA THR A 144 21.58 3.15 13.48
C THR A 144 22.67 3.83 12.65
N LEU A 145 22.48 3.99 11.34
CA LEU A 145 23.44 4.65 10.46
C LEU A 145 23.56 6.15 10.78
N SER A 146 22.44 6.84 11.02
CA SER A 146 22.46 8.24 11.43
C SER A 146 23.20 8.43 12.75
N PHE A 147 22.98 7.53 13.72
CA PHE A 147 23.66 7.57 15.01
C PHE A 147 25.16 7.35 14.86
N LEU A 148 25.57 6.38 14.03
CA LEU A 148 26.97 6.17 13.69
C LEU A 148 27.60 7.40 13.00
N ASN A 149 26.86 8.08 12.13
CA ASN A 149 27.30 9.31 11.46
C ASN A 149 27.36 10.54 12.38
N VAL A 150 26.66 10.52 13.52
CA VAL A 150 26.85 11.54 14.57
C VAL A 150 28.19 11.32 15.27
N LEU A 151 28.55 10.07 15.55
CA LEU A 151 29.79 9.70 16.26
C LEU A 151 31.03 9.77 15.37
N THR A 152 30.87 9.53 14.07
CA THR A 152 31.97 9.48 13.09
C THR A 152 31.79 10.56 12.02
N SER A 153 32.88 11.04 11.44
CA SER A 153 32.84 12.11 10.41
C SER A 153 33.36 11.63 9.05
N TYR A 154 32.96 10.43 8.64
CA TYR A 154 33.35 9.86 7.35
C TYR A 154 32.33 10.21 6.24
N ARG A 155 32.79 10.91 5.19
CA ARG A 155 31.95 11.31 4.05
C ARG A 155 31.26 10.13 3.34
N THR A 156 31.92 8.97 3.32
CA THR A 156 31.37 7.74 2.72
C THR A 156 30.13 7.25 3.48
N LEU A 157 30.14 7.32 4.81
CA LEU A 157 28.98 6.89 5.60
C LEU A 157 27.80 7.87 5.45
N ASP A 158 28.07 9.17 5.28
CA ASP A 158 27.03 10.14 4.91
C ASP A 158 26.41 9.78 3.54
N ALA A 159 27.24 9.45 2.55
CA ALA A 159 26.76 9.07 1.22
C ALA A 159 25.91 7.80 1.26
N ILE A 160 26.31 6.79 2.06
CA ILE A 160 25.54 5.56 2.27
C ILE A 160 24.17 5.89 2.88
N LEU A 161 24.12 6.74 3.91
CA LEU A 161 22.86 7.16 4.53
C LEU A 161 21.97 7.93 3.54
N HIS A 162 22.51 8.91 2.82
CA HIS A 162 21.72 9.68 1.85
C HIS A 162 21.20 8.80 0.70
N PHE A 163 22.03 7.88 0.19
CA PHE A 163 21.60 6.91 -0.81
C PHE A 163 20.49 6.00 -0.28
N LEU A 164 20.62 5.51 0.95
CA LEU A 164 19.58 4.71 1.61
C LEU A 164 18.26 5.49 1.70
N LEU A 165 18.30 6.78 2.05
CA LEU A 165 17.12 7.64 2.14
C LEU A 165 16.45 7.86 0.78
N VAL A 166 17.22 8.13 -0.28
CA VAL A 166 16.68 8.24 -1.65
C VAL A 166 16.01 6.94 -2.05
N TRP A 167 16.71 5.81 -1.88
CA TRP A 167 16.15 4.49 -2.18
C TRP A 167 14.89 4.20 -1.37
N TYR A 168 14.87 4.55 -0.08
CA TYR A 168 13.73 4.36 0.80
C TYR A 168 12.51 5.13 0.31
N TYR A 169 12.64 6.44 0.09
CA TYR A 169 11.50 7.26 -0.34
C TYR A 169 11.02 6.92 -1.75
N CYS A 170 11.93 6.60 -2.69
CA CYS A 170 11.56 6.03 -3.98
C CYS A 170 10.71 4.77 -3.82
N THR A 171 11.17 3.82 -3.00
CA THR A 171 10.48 2.55 -2.76
C THR A 171 9.11 2.77 -2.11
N LEU A 172 9.00 3.70 -1.16
CA LEU A 172 7.72 4.07 -0.55
C LEU A 172 6.71 4.57 -1.59
N THR A 173 7.13 5.48 -2.49
CA THR A 173 6.20 6.02 -3.51
C THR A 173 5.59 4.91 -4.39
N ILE A 174 6.39 3.89 -4.75
CA ILE A 174 5.94 2.75 -5.54
C ILE A 174 5.00 1.88 -4.70
N ARG A 175 5.42 1.50 -3.49
CA ARG A 175 4.63 0.61 -2.62
C ARG A 175 3.29 1.24 -2.23
N GLU A 176 3.27 2.52 -1.92
CA GLU A 176 2.04 3.26 -1.61
C GLU A 176 1.13 3.43 -2.81
N SER A 177 1.69 3.63 -4.01
CA SER A 177 0.89 3.67 -5.23
C SER A 177 0.18 2.33 -5.50
N ILE A 178 0.86 1.20 -5.23
CA ILE A 178 0.24 -0.14 -5.28
C ILE A 178 -0.84 -0.29 -4.20
N LEU A 179 -0.58 0.16 -2.97
CA LEU A 179 -1.57 0.11 -1.88
C LEU A 179 -2.83 0.92 -2.19
N VAL A 180 -2.69 2.09 -2.79
CA VAL A 180 -3.83 2.95 -3.18
C VAL A 180 -4.69 2.29 -4.25
N VAL A 181 -4.08 1.67 -5.26
CA VAL A 181 -4.81 0.88 -6.27
C VAL A 181 -5.57 -0.27 -5.60
N ASN A 182 -5.00 -0.87 -4.57
CA ASN A 182 -5.58 -1.99 -3.82
C ASN A 182 -6.52 -1.60 -2.67
N GLY A 183 -6.91 -0.32 -2.56
CA GLY A 183 -7.96 0.14 -1.63
C GLY A 183 -7.47 0.82 -0.36
N SER A 184 -6.16 1.02 -0.18
CA SER A 184 -5.64 1.84 0.92
C SER A 184 -5.96 3.32 0.72
N ARG A 185 -6.40 3.99 1.78
CA ARG A 185 -6.83 5.41 1.76
C ARG A 185 -5.71 6.36 2.16
N ILE A 186 -4.60 6.28 1.44
CA ILE A 186 -3.44 7.16 1.67
C ILE A 186 -3.73 8.52 1.05
N LYS A 187 -3.62 9.60 1.85
CA LYS A 187 -3.83 10.96 1.34
C LYS A 187 -2.77 11.33 0.31
N GLY A 188 -3.17 12.04 -0.75
CA GLY A 188 -2.26 12.49 -1.81
C GLY A 188 -1.08 13.34 -1.31
N TRP A 189 -1.30 14.14 -0.28
CA TRP A 189 -0.25 14.95 0.36
C TRP A 189 0.94 14.12 0.85
N TRP A 190 0.69 12.97 1.50
CA TRP A 190 1.78 12.12 2.01
C TRP A 190 2.65 11.56 0.88
N ARG A 191 2.00 11.13 -0.21
CA ARG A 191 2.72 10.68 -1.41
C ARG A 191 3.56 11.81 -2.02
N LEU A 192 3.00 13.02 -2.13
CA LEU A 192 3.74 14.19 -2.61
C LEU A 192 4.95 14.50 -1.72
N HIS A 193 4.79 14.44 -0.41
CA HIS A 193 5.88 14.62 0.55
C HIS A 193 7.03 13.62 0.31
N HIS A 194 6.74 12.35 0.04
CA HIS A 194 7.77 11.36 -0.28
C HIS A 194 8.53 11.68 -1.58
N PHE A 195 7.86 12.20 -2.61
CA PHE A 195 8.53 12.67 -3.83
C PHE A 195 9.46 13.85 -3.55
N ILE A 196 9.01 14.82 -2.75
CA ILE A 196 9.83 15.97 -2.35
C ILE A 196 11.03 15.49 -1.52
N ALA A 197 10.82 14.58 -0.56
CA ALA A 197 11.89 14.00 0.26
C ALA A 197 12.94 13.27 -0.58
N THR A 198 12.51 12.53 -1.62
CA THR A 198 13.40 11.88 -2.59
C THR A 198 14.28 12.92 -3.32
N LEU A 199 13.67 14.00 -3.82
CA LEU A 199 14.40 15.06 -4.51
C LEU A 199 15.42 15.74 -3.58
N LEU A 200 15.00 16.12 -2.38
CA LEU A 200 15.85 16.78 -1.40
C LEU A 200 17.03 15.90 -0.97
N THR A 201 16.77 14.62 -0.69
CA THR A 201 17.84 13.67 -0.35
C THR A 201 18.76 13.38 -1.54
N GLY A 202 18.24 13.43 -2.78
CA GLY A 202 19.05 13.39 -4.00
C GLY A 202 20.01 14.58 -4.11
N VAL A 203 19.56 15.79 -3.79
CA VAL A 203 20.42 16.98 -3.71
C VAL A 203 21.51 16.80 -2.64
N LEU A 204 21.19 16.21 -1.49
CA LEU A 204 22.17 15.93 -0.43
C LEU A 204 23.27 14.93 -0.85
N ILE A 205 22.96 13.96 -1.73
CA ILE A 205 23.97 13.05 -2.27
C ILE A 205 24.97 13.82 -3.14
N LEU A 206 24.44 14.68 -4.02
CA LEU A 206 25.23 15.46 -4.97
C LEU A 206 25.93 16.66 -4.32
N TRP A 207 25.59 17.00 -3.08
CA TRP A 207 26.20 18.11 -2.37
C TRP A 207 27.69 17.83 -2.12
N HIS A 208 28.53 18.66 -2.74
CA HIS A 208 29.98 18.61 -2.59
C HIS A 208 30.42 18.85 -1.14
N ASP A 209 31.53 18.22 -0.75
CA ASP A 209 32.08 18.39 0.59
C ASP A 209 32.74 19.78 0.73
N GLY A 210 31.97 20.74 1.24
CA GLY A 210 32.39 22.12 1.44
C GLY A 210 31.93 22.68 2.78
N LYS A 211 32.37 23.91 3.11
CA LYS A 211 32.06 24.55 4.40
C LYS A 211 30.56 24.59 4.70
N SER A 212 29.72 24.89 3.71
CA SER A 212 28.26 24.91 3.86
C SER A 212 27.68 23.53 4.20
N TYR A 213 28.17 22.47 3.56
CA TYR A 213 27.75 21.10 3.86
C TYR A 213 28.14 20.72 5.30
N GLN A 214 29.37 21.04 5.71
CA GLN A 214 29.86 20.72 7.06
C GLN A 214 29.08 21.44 8.17
N LEU A 215 28.63 22.68 7.93
CA LEU A 215 27.75 23.40 8.84
C LEU A 215 26.36 22.75 8.95
N PHE A 216 25.83 22.25 7.84
CA PHE A 216 24.52 21.60 7.79
C PHE A 216 24.54 20.15 8.32
N ARG A 217 25.63 19.43 8.09
CA ARG A 217 25.78 17.98 8.31
C ARG A 217 25.29 17.54 9.67
N LYS A 218 25.80 18.14 10.75
CA LYS A 218 25.46 17.73 12.12
C LYS A 218 23.97 17.89 12.39
N GLN A 219 23.39 19.02 11.98
CA GLN A 219 21.95 19.27 12.12
C GLN A 219 21.13 18.20 11.41
N PHE A 220 21.52 17.84 10.18
CA PHE A 220 20.85 16.79 9.42
C PHE A 220 20.95 15.41 10.06
N MET A 221 22.10 15.05 10.62
CA MET A 221 22.27 13.76 11.31
C MET A 221 21.45 13.69 12.60
N TYR A 222 21.42 14.75 13.40
CA TYR A 222 20.56 14.83 14.58
C TYR A 222 19.09 14.74 14.20
N TYR A 223 18.67 15.48 13.17
CA TYR A 223 17.32 15.41 12.63
C TYR A 223 16.99 13.97 12.18
N SER A 224 17.86 13.32 11.41
CA SER A 224 17.62 11.97 10.90
C SER A 224 17.52 10.91 12.00
N CYS A 225 18.38 10.98 13.02
CA CYS A 225 18.28 10.15 14.23
C CYS A 225 16.93 10.36 14.92
N TYR A 226 16.62 11.62 15.19
CA TYR A 226 15.46 11.99 15.97
C TYR A 226 14.15 11.67 15.25
N SER A 227 14.05 11.97 13.96
CA SER A 227 12.91 11.60 13.12
C SER A 227 12.73 10.09 13.05
N SER A 228 13.81 9.31 12.92
CA SER A 228 13.71 7.84 12.90
C SER A 228 13.22 7.29 14.25
N PHE A 229 13.66 7.88 15.36
CA PHE A 229 13.16 7.54 16.69
C PHE A 229 11.67 7.87 16.85
N LEU A 230 11.25 9.08 16.45
CA LEU A 230 9.83 9.46 16.46
C LEU A 230 8.98 8.54 15.60
N GLN A 231 9.45 8.21 14.40
CA GLN A 231 8.76 7.33 13.47
C GLN A 231 8.55 5.93 14.07
N PHE A 232 9.54 5.40 14.80
CA PHE A 232 9.40 4.14 15.53
C PHE A 232 8.32 4.20 16.61
N LEU A 233 8.30 5.26 17.42
CA LEU A 233 7.29 5.44 18.48
C LEU A 233 5.89 5.61 17.87
N GLN A 234 5.77 6.44 16.83
CA GLN A 234 4.53 6.65 16.09
C GLN A 234 4.00 5.34 15.51
N TYR A 235 4.87 4.54 14.88
CA TYR A 235 4.49 3.25 14.33
C TYR A 235 3.87 2.34 15.39
N LYS A 236 4.55 2.15 16.53
CA LYS A 236 4.06 1.29 17.62
C LYS A 236 2.72 1.75 18.16
N TYR A 237 2.58 3.06 18.38
CA TYR A 237 1.34 3.66 18.86
C TYR A 237 0.19 3.50 17.85
N GLN A 238 0.43 3.84 16.58
CA GLN A 238 -0.57 3.77 15.52
C GLN A 238 -0.99 2.34 15.21
N GLN A 239 -0.06 1.38 15.21
CA GLN A 239 -0.35 -0.03 14.98
C GLN A 239 -1.35 -0.54 16.03
N GLY A 240 -1.10 -0.28 17.32
CA GLY A 240 -2.00 -0.69 18.39
C GLY A 240 -3.38 -0.02 18.32
N CYS A 241 -3.42 1.27 18.00
CA CYS A 241 -4.69 1.98 17.85
C CYS A 241 -5.48 1.51 16.61
N LEU A 242 -4.81 1.25 15.47
CA LEU A 242 -5.45 0.73 14.27
C LEU A 242 -5.99 -0.69 14.50
N TYR A 243 -5.28 -1.53 15.25
CA TYR A 243 -5.76 -2.85 15.63
C TYR A 243 -7.07 -2.74 16.43
N ARG A 244 -7.10 -1.88 17.45
CA ARG A 244 -8.32 -1.62 18.25
C ARG A 244 -9.49 -1.11 17.39
N LEU A 245 -9.25 -0.11 16.53
CA LEU A 245 -10.31 0.46 15.69
C LEU A 245 -10.85 -0.52 14.65
N ARG A 246 -10.02 -1.45 14.15
CA ARG A 246 -10.47 -2.54 13.27
C ARG A 246 -11.32 -3.55 14.02
N ALA A 247 -10.92 -3.94 15.23
CA ALA A 247 -11.71 -4.85 16.07
C ALA A 247 -13.09 -4.27 16.42
N LEU A 248 -13.19 -2.94 16.52
CA LEU A 248 -14.44 -2.21 16.75
C LEU A 248 -15.26 -1.96 15.47
N GLY A 249 -14.74 -2.33 14.29
CA GLY A 249 -15.40 -2.04 13.00
C GLY A 249 -15.38 -0.57 12.56
N GLU A 250 -14.71 0.31 13.31
CA GLU A 250 -14.69 1.76 13.05
C GLU A 250 -13.71 2.17 11.93
N ARG A 251 -12.80 1.27 11.52
CA ARG A 251 -11.74 1.55 10.54
C ARG A 251 -11.64 0.50 9.46
N HIS A 252 -11.21 0.94 8.27
CA HIS A 252 -11.05 0.04 7.15
C HIS A 252 -9.79 -0.81 7.28
N ASN A 253 -9.91 -2.05 6.86
CA ASN A 253 -8.86 -3.06 6.95
C ASN A 253 -7.57 -2.70 6.21
N MET A 254 -7.65 -1.88 5.15
CA MET A 254 -6.50 -1.42 4.36
C MET A 254 -5.84 -0.12 4.87
N ASP A 255 -6.27 0.43 6.00
CA ASP A 255 -5.67 1.64 6.58
C ASP A 255 -4.29 1.34 7.18
N ILE A 256 -3.28 2.13 6.78
CA ILE A 256 -1.86 2.01 7.16
C ILE A 256 -1.46 3.03 8.24
N THR A 257 -0.30 2.82 8.86
CA THR A 257 0.37 3.85 9.68
C THR A 257 0.83 5.01 8.80
N ILE A 258 0.80 6.22 9.34
CA ILE A 258 1.14 7.48 8.64
C ILE A 258 2.32 8.19 9.31
N ASP A 259 3.08 8.95 8.53
CA ASP A 259 4.25 9.73 8.97
C ASP A 259 3.86 11.03 9.70
N GLY A 260 2.75 11.01 10.44
CA GLY A 260 2.21 12.19 11.10
C GLY A 260 1.07 11.92 12.07
N PHE A 261 0.31 12.97 12.37
CA PHE A 261 -0.75 12.93 13.38
C PHE A 261 -2.15 13.05 12.78
N HIS A 262 -3.09 12.26 13.30
CA HIS A 262 -4.48 12.24 12.84
C HIS A 262 -5.46 12.41 13.99
N SER A 263 -6.66 12.95 13.71
CA SER A 263 -7.69 13.25 14.71
C SER A 263 -8.17 12.04 15.53
N TRP A 264 -8.03 10.81 15.04
CA TRP A 264 -8.42 9.61 15.79
C TRP A 264 -7.36 9.15 16.80
N MET A 265 -6.15 9.72 16.73
CA MET A 265 -5.03 9.41 17.63
C MET A 265 -5.09 10.24 18.93
N TRP A 266 -6.03 11.17 19.08
CA TRP A 266 -6.15 12.02 20.28
C TRP A 266 -6.51 11.28 21.56
N ARG A 267 -7.20 10.13 21.48
CA ARG A 267 -7.70 9.39 22.66
C ARG A 267 -6.61 8.75 23.55
N GLY A 268 -5.32 8.87 23.22
CA GLY A 268 -4.23 8.36 24.07
C GLY A 268 -2.87 9.04 23.87
N LEU A 269 -2.83 10.27 23.33
CA LEU A 269 -1.57 10.89 22.86
C LEU A 269 -0.76 11.68 23.90
N LYS A 270 -1.17 11.76 25.17
CA LYS A 270 -0.46 12.62 26.14
C LYS A 270 1.05 12.32 26.22
N PHE A 271 1.43 11.05 26.08
CA PHE A 271 2.84 10.65 26.06
C PHE A 271 3.58 11.04 24.77
N LEU A 272 2.99 10.84 23.59
CA LEU A 272 3.66 11.11 22.31
C LEU A 272 3.70 12.62 21.98
N LEU A 273 2.78 13.42 22.53
CA LEU A 273 2.74 14.87 22.35
C LEU A 273 4.04 15.56 22.80
N ILE A 274 4.64 15.12 23.92
CA ILE A 274 5.88 15.73 24.44
C ILE A 274 7.02 15.54 23.44
N PHE A 275 7.16 14.33 22.90
CA PHE A 275 8.15 14.05 21.88
C PHE A 275 7.84 14.82 20.60
N LEU A 276 6.60 14.79 20.10
CA LEU A 276 6.23 15.55 18.90
C LEU A 276 6.52 17.06 19.04
N SER A 277 6.18 17.67 20.16
CA SER A 277 6.44 19.09 20.40
C SER A 277 7.93 19.42 20.42
N ILE A 278 8.77 18.57 21.01
CA ILE A 278 10.24 18.73 20.98
C ILE A 278 10.78 18.59 19.56
N GLY A 279 10.15 17.76 18.73
CA GLY A 279 10.57 17.52 17.36
C GLY A 279 10.23 18.59 16.34
N TYR A 280 9.16 19.34 16.60
CA TYR A 280 8.69 20.44 15.74
C TYR A 280 9.10 21.83 16.26
N ALA A 281 9.70 21.91 17.45
CA ALA A 281 10.28 23.13 18.03
C ALA A 281 11.72 23.33 17.54
#